data_AF-A0A660HMZ9-F1
#
_entry.id   AF-A0A660HMZ9-F1
#
_cell.length_a   1.000
_cell.length_b   1.000
_cell.length_c   1.000
_cell.angle_alpha   90.00
_cell.angle_beta   90.00
_cell.angle_gamma   90.00
#
_symmetry.space_group_name_H-M   'P 1'
#
loop_
_entity.id
_entity.type
_entity.pdbx_description
1 polymer ?
#
loop_
_entity_poly.entity_id
_entity_poly.type
_entity_poly.pdbx_seq_one_letter_code
_entity_poly.pdbx_strand_id
1 'polypeptide(L)'
;MQNIKKLITNYKKTFIFLTITLIFLISVSIYYLIREKEKISNQVVENKQITWNQNPKTEEEYNIALEQWKNQCCFQSGSTYVASTIVSKLGSPSKTGKLTRELYCLDSGNIWVPSLTVAYVNAIPEEQFKLDYCYFKNWTLDVINFTRKGTPYDNSFCGFGGNSPACRLVFDSGWSIKFDTYCDTTPPPTKPSHMR
;
A
#
# COMPACT_ATOMS: atom_id res chain seq x y z
N MET A 1 51.80 30.46 -35.36
CA MET A 1 51.75 30.03 -33.93
C MET A 1 50.41 30.32 -33.22
N GLN A 2 49.65 31.37 -33.58
CA GLN A 2 48.39 31.72 -32.91
C GLN A 2 47.27 30.67 -33.06
N ASN A 3 47.18 29.97 -34.21
CA ASN A 3 46.15 28.95 -34.44
C ASN A 3 46.29 27.70 -33.55
N ILE A 4 47.51 27.27 -33.24
CA ILE A 4 47.77 26.10 -32.37
C ILE A 4 47.38 26.43 -30.91
N LYS A 5 47.70 27.64 -30.44
CA LYS A 5 47.29 28.10 -29.09
C LYS A 5 45.76 28.16 -28.95
N LYS A 6 45.04 28.63 -29.98
CA LYS A 6 43.56 28.67 -29.99
C LYS A 6 42.94 27.26 -29.92
N LEU A 7 43.51 26.30 -30.64
CA LEU A 7 43.04 24.91 -30.69
C LEU A 7 43.18 24.21 -29.34
N ILE A 8 44.33 24.37 -28.66
CA ILE A 8 44.58 23.83 -27.32
C ILE A 8 43.63 24.44 -26.27
N THR A 9 43.29 25.73 -26.41
CA THR A 9 42.42 26.43 -25.46
C THR A 9 40.96 25.97 -25.58
N ASN A 10 40.48 25.73 -26.80
CA ASN A 10 39.13 25.20 -27.02
C ASN A 10 39.01 23.75 -26.53
N TYR A 11 40.02 22.92 -26.76
CA TYR A 11 40.02 21.53 -26.28
C TYR A 11 39.93 21.44 -24.75
N LYS A 12 40.67 22.30 -24.03
CA LYS A 12 40.60 22.39 -22.56
C LYS A 12 39.22 22.82 -22.07
N LYS A 13 38.58 23.78 -22.73
CA LYS A 13 37.22 24.22 -22.38
C LYS A 13 36.18 23.11 -22.59
N THR A 14 36.25 22.39 -23.71
CA THR A 14 35.36 21.26 -23.98
C THR A 14 35.57 20.12 -22.98
N PHE A 15 36.83 19.84 -22.63
CA PHE A 15 37.16 18.81 -21.63
C PHE A 15 36.59 19.15 -20.24
N ILE A 16 36.72 20.42 -19.80
CA ILE A 16 36.16 20.90 -18.53
C ILE A 16 34.62 20.80 -18.53
N PHE A 17 33.98 21.20 -19.63
CA PHE A 17 32.52 21.12 -19.75
C PHE A 17 32.00 19.68 -19.67
N LEU A 18 32.69 18.75 -20.35
CA LEU A 18 32.36 17.32 -20.30
C LEU A 18 32.53 16.74 -18.89
N THR A 19 33.57 17.14 -18.15
CA THR A 19 33.78 16.67 -16.77
C THR A 19 32.71 17.19 -15.82
N ILE A 20 32.32 18.46 -15.92
CA ILE A 20 31.23 19.04 -15.10
C ILE A 20 29.91 18.31 -15.39
N THR A 21 29.60 18.07 -16.67
CA THR A 21 28.38 17.37 -17.08
C THR A 21 28.36 15.94 -16.56
N LEU A 22 29.48 15.22 -16.63
CA LEU A 22 29.60 13.86 -16.13
C LEU A 22 29.42 13.79 -14.60
N ILE A 23 30.04 14.71 -13.86
CA ILE A 23 29.88 14.80 -12.40
C ILE A 23 28.41 15.04 -12.05
N PHE A 24 27.73 15.95 -12.74
CA PHE A 24 26.32 16.23 -12.52
C PHE A 24 25.45 14.99 -12.76
N LEU A 25 25.66 14.25 -13.86
CA LEU A 25 24.93 13.02 -14.15
C LEU A 25 25.17 11.94 -13.08
N ILE A 26 26.40 11.79 -12.60
CA ILE A 26 26.74 10.87 -11.52
C ILE A 26 26.03 11.30 -10.22
N SER A 27 26.07 12.57 -9.85
CA SER A 27 25.39 13.09 -8.65
C SER A 27 23.88 12.87 -8.70
N VAL A 28 23.23 13.13 -9.84
CA VAL A 28 21.80 12.86 -10.04
C VAL A 28 21.51 11.35 -9.94
N SER A 29 22.35 10.51 -10.54
CA SER A 29 22.20 9.05 -10.49
C SER A 29 22.36 8.52 -9.07
N ILE A 30 23.37 8.97 -8.33
CA ILE A 30 23.59 8.60 -6.93
C ILE A 30 22.44 9.07 -6.05
N TYR A 31 21.99 10.31 -6.20
CA TYR A 31 20.83 10.84 -5.47
C TYR A 31 19.58 10.00 -5.73
N TYR A 32 19.33 9.62 -6.98
CA TYR A 32 18.21 8.77 -7.35
C TYR A 32 18.31 7.37 -6.73
N LEU A 33 19.50 6.76 -6.77
CA LEU A 33 19.76 5.43 -6.19
C LEU A 33 19.65 5.41 -4.66
N ILE A 34 20.14 6.44 -3.96
CA ILE A 34 20.01 6.58 -2.50
C ILE A 34 18.54 6.73 -2.12
N ARG A 35 17.81 7.61 -2.81
CA ARG A 35 16.38 7.84 -2.57
C ARG A 35 15.53 6.59 -2.85
N GLU A 36 15.92 5.76 -3.81
CA GLU A 36 15.28 4.46 -4.00
C GLU A 36 15.57 3.49 -2.85
N LYS A 37 16.83 3.41 -2.38
CA LYS A 37 17.19 2.54 -1.27
C LYS A 37 16.50 2.92 0.04
N GLU A 38 16.38 4.21 0.35
CA GLU A 38 15.61 4.67 1.51
C GLU A 38 14.13 4.32 1.41
N LYS A 39 13.54 4.41 0.20
CA LYS A 39 12.15 3.95 -0.03
C LYS A 39 11.96 2.45 0.17
N ILE A 40 12.96 1.64 -0.15
CA ILE A 40 12.92 0.18 0.06
C ILE A 40 13.08 -0.16 1.54
N SER A 41 13.97 0.54 2.25
CA SER A 41 14.23 0.32 3.69
C SER A 41 13.04 0.70 4.59
N ASN A 42 12.16 1.61 4.14
CA ASN A 42 10.96 2.01 4.88
C ASN A 42 9.75 1.07 4.66
N GLN A 43 9.94 -0.09 4.02
CA GLN A 43 8.90 -1.11 3.82
C GLN A 43 8.88 -2.19 4.91
N VAL A 44 9.35 -1.87 6.12
CA VAL A 44 9.19 -2.79 7.24
C VAL A 44 7.71 -2.79 7.62
N VAL A 45 6.99 -3.83 7.17
CA VAL A 45 5.77 -4.24 7.86
C VAL A 45 6.22 -4.55 9.27
N GLU A 46 5.83 -3.71 10.22
CA GLU A 46 6.03 -4.02 11.63
C GLU A 46 5.52 -5.45 11.85
N ASN A 47 6.40 -6.36 12.26
CA ASN A 47 6.00 -7.69 12.71
C ASN A 47 5.16 -7.47 13.98
N LYS A 48 3.85 -7.25 13.82
CA LYS A 48 2.93 -7.14 14.94
C LYS A 48 2.87 -8.49 15.63
N GLN A 49 3.23 -8.51 16.90
CA GLN A 49 3.04 -9.68 17.74
C GLN A 49 1.54 -9.86 18.03
N ILE A 50 1.02 -11.07 17.83
CA ILE A 50 -0.34 -11.40 18.21
C ILE A 50 -0.45 -11.42 19.74
N THR A 51 -1.37 -10.64 20.29
CA THR A 51 -1.57 -10.48 21.75
C THR A 51 -2.89 -11.05 22.27
N TRP A 52 -3.76 -11.54 21.38
CA TRP A 52 -5.08 -12.09 21.70
C TRP A 52 -5.15 -13.60 21.45
N ASN A 53 -6.14 -14.26 22.05
CA ASN A 53 -6.42 -15.67 21.78
C ASN A 53 -7.04 -15.82 20.38
N GLN A 54 -6.28 -16.38 19.44
CA GLN A 54 -6.75 -16.60 18.07
C GLN A 54 -7.89 -17.62 17.96
N ASN A 55 -7.96 -18.57 18.90
CA ASN A 55 -8.92 -19.68 18.92
C ASN A 55 -9.63 -19.73 20.29
N PRO A 56 -10.51 -18.77 20.58
CA PRO A 56 -11.35 -18.79 21.78
C PRO A 56 -12.23 -20.04 21.80
N LYS A 57 -12.61 -20.49 23.00
CA LYS A 57 -13.50 -21.65 23.20
C LYS A 57 -14.90 -21.25 23.63
N THR A 58 -15.05 -20.07 24.24
CA THR A 58 -16.32 -19.52 24.72
C THR A 58 -16.63 -18.19 24.04
N GLU A 59 -17.87 -17.72 24.18
CA GLU A 59 -18.32 -16.44 23.62
C GLU A 59 -17.66 -15.27 24.35
N GLU A 60 -17.49 -15.40 25.67
CA GLU A 60 -16.76 -14.44 26.49
C GLU A 60 -15.29 -14.32 26.05
N GLU A 61 -14.60 -15.45 25.86
CA GLU A 61 -13.22 -15.47 25.35
C GLU A 61 -13.12 -14.86 23.94
N TYR A 62 -14.11 -15.12 23.09
CA TYR A 62 -14.17 -14.55 21.74
C TYR A 62 -14.33 -13.03 21.79
N ASN A 63 -15.25 -12.52 22.60
CA ASN A 63 -15.48 -11.08 22.72
C ASN A 63 -14.26 -10.35 23.30
N ILE A 64 -13.58 -10.93 24.29
CA ILE A 64 -12.32 -10.39 24.83
C ILE A 64 -11.24 -10.35 23.75
N ALA A 65 -11.03 -11.47 23.04
CA ALA A 65 -10.03 -11.55 21.98
C ALA A 65 -10.33 -10.59 20.82
N LEU A 66 -11.61 -10.42 20.49
CA LEU A 66 -12.05 -9.53 19.41
C LEU A 66 -11.78 -8.08 19.77
N GLU A 67 -12.04 -7.68 21.02
CA GLU A 67 -11.77 -6.32 21.48
C GLU A 67 -10.27 -6.02 21.53
N GLN A 68 -9.45 -6.98 21.98
CA GLN A 68 -7.99 -6.87 21.88
C GLN A 68 -7.54 -6.71 20.43
N TRP A 69 -8.14 -7.45 19.51
CA TRP A 69 -7.83 -7.31 18.09
C TRP A 69 -8.22 -5.95 17.52
N LYS A 70 -9.41 -5.43 17.84
CA LYS A 70 -9.83 -4.08 17.41
C LYS A 70 -8.87 -3.00 17.91
N ASN A 71 -8.41 -3.10 19.16
CA ASN A 71 -7.53 -2.11 19.78
C ASN A 71 -6.17 -1.97 19.08
N GLN A 72 -5.70 -3.00 18.38
CA GLN A 72 -4.42 -2.93 17.66
C GLN A 72 -4.55 -2.62 16.17
N CYS A 73 -5.78 -2.58 15.64
CA CYS A 73 -6.02 -2.48 14.21
C CYS A 73 -5.33 -1.25 13.61
N CYS A 74 -4.64 -1.45 12.49
CA CYS A 74 -4.04 -0.38 11.69
C CYS A 74 -5.07 0.69 11.29
N PHE A 75 -6.31 0.27 11.02
CA PHE A 75 -7.41 1.14 10.64
C PHE A 75 -8.60 0.87 11.56
N GLN A 76 -9.04 1.92 12.25
CA GLN A 76 -10.14 1.88 13.19
C GLN A 76 -11.45 2.21 12.45
N SER A 77 -12.55 1.58 12.86
CA SER A 77 -13.87 1.90 12.31
C SER A 77 -14.26 3.36 12.59
N GLY A 78 -14.93 3.99 11.63
CA GLY A 78 -15.33 5.41 11.65
C GLY A 78 -14.20 6.40 11.34
N SER A 79 -12.96 5.93 11.21
CA SER A 79 -11.80 6.80 11.03
C SER A 79 -11.53 7.11 9.56
N THR A 80 -10.91 8.26 9.33
CA THR A 80 -10.46 8.71 8.01
C THR A 80 -8.95 8.81 8.00
N TYR A 81 -8.31 8.23 7.00
CA TYR A 81 -6.87 8.23 6.83
C TYR A 81 -6.52 8.83 5.48
N VAL A 82 -5.46 9.63 5.44
CA VAL A 82 -4.91 10.08 4.16
C VAL A 82 -4.23 8.90 3.47
N ALA A 83 -4.31 8.87 2.13
CA ALA A 83 -3.76 7.83 1.29
C ALA A 83 -2.29 7.47 1.63
N SER A 84 -1.46 8.48 1.89
CA SER A 84 -0.06 8.29 2.27
C SER A 84 0.11 7.48 3.56
N THR A 85 -0.75 7.68 4.56
CA THR A 85 -0.78 6.90 5.80
C THR A 85 -1.19 5.44 5.56
N ILE A 86 -2.13 5.22 4.65
CA ILE A 86 -2.56 3.85 4.30
C ILE A 86 -1.41 3.11 3.65
N VAL A 87 -0.73 3.74 2.68
CA VAL A 87 0.44 3.16 2.01
C VAL A 87 1.58 2.93 2.99
N SER A 88 1.80 3.81 3.97
CA SER A 88 2.85 3.60 4.98
C SER A 88 2.54 2.43 5.91
N LYS A 89 1.27 2.27 6.34
CA LYS A 89 0.86 1.18 7.26
C LYS A 89 0.77 -0.18 6.59
N LEU A 90 0.27 -0.21 5.35
CA LEU A 90 0.15 -1.44 4.56
C LEU A 90 1.47 -1.82 3.88
N GLY A 91 2.30 -0.82 3.59
CA GLY A 91 3.48 -0.93 2.75
C GLY A 91 3.14 -0.81 1.27
N SER A 92 4.08 -0.29 0.49
CA SER A 92 4.00 -0.35 -0.96
C SER A 92 4.46 -1.74 -1.42
N PRO A 93 3.77 -2.43 -2.33
CA PRO A 93 4.39 -3.53 -3.04
C PRO A 93 5.66 -3.01 -3.74
N SER A 94 6.69 -3.84 -3.76
CA SER A 94 7.91 -3.65 -4.55
C SER A 94 7.56 -3.27 -5.98
N LYS A 95 8.40 -2.43 -6.62
CA LYS A 95 8.31 -2.03 -8.04
C LYS A 95 8.20 -3.21 -9.03
N THR A 96 8.42 -4.44 -8.57
CA THR A 96 8.34 -5.67 -9.37
C THR A 96 6.92 -6.18 -9.65
N GLY A 97 5.89 -5.37 -9.46
CA GLY A 97 4.63 -5.53 -10.19
C GLY A 97 3.65 -6.60 -9.70
N LYS A 98 3.87 -7.24 -8.55
CA LYS A 98 2.84 -8.02 -7.86
C LYS A 98 3.28 -8.38 -6.44
N LEU A 99 2.68 -7.73 -5.46
CA LEU A 99 2.64 -8.19 -4.08
C LEU A 99 1.26 -7.86 -3.57
N THR A 100 0.31 -8.75 -3.86
CA THR A 100 -0.97 -8.78 -3.15
C THR A 100 -0.65 -9.08 -1.70
N ARG A 101 -1.14 -8.23 -0.80
CA ARG A 101 -1.02 -8.44 0.65
C ARG A 101 -2.43 -8.60 1.21
N GLU A 102 -2.53 -9.38 2.28
CA GLU A 102 -3.82 -9.69 2.91
C GLU A 102 -4.10 -8.63 3.98
N LEU A 103 -5.31 -8.08 3.95
CA LEU A 103 -5.89 -7.16 4.93
C LEU A 103 -7.14 -7.83 5.47
N TYR A 104 -7.24 -7.96 6.79
CA TYR A 104 -8.40 -8.52 7.44
C TYR A 104 -9.31 -7.40 7.90
N CYS A 105 -10.56 -7.38 7.46
CA CYS A 105 -11.55 -6.40 7.85
C CYS A 105 -12.80 -7.07 8.42
N LEU A 106 -13.38 -6.52 9.49
CA LEU A 106 -14.64 -7.04 10.04
C LEU A 106 -15.82 -6.78 9.11
N ASP A 107 -16.86 -7.60 9.26
CA ASP A 107 -18.07 -7.65 8.41
C ASP A 107 -18.83 -6.32 8.39
N SER A 108 -18.75 -5.49 9.44
CA SER A 108 -19.76 -4.45 9.67
C SER A 108 -19.56 -3.11 8.96
N GLY A 109 -18.68 -2.97 7.96
CA GLY A 109 -18.44 -1.63 7.39
C GLY A 109 -17.74 -1.55 6.04
N ASN A 110 -17.68 -0.32 5.52
CA ASN A 110 -17.22 0.01 4.17
C ASN A 110 -15.85 0.69 4.18
N ILE A 111 -15.08 0.52 3.11
CA ILE A 111 -13.89 1.33 2.82
C ILE A 111 -14.19 2.18 1.58
N TRP A 112 -14.14 3.50 1.72
CA TRP A 112 -14.59 4.43 0.67
C TRP A 112 -13.88 5.78 0.72
N VAL A 113 -13.98 6.58 -0.35
CA VAL A 113 -13.43 7.94 -0.41
C VAL A 113 -14.57 8.93 -0.15
N PRO A 114 -14.53 9.79 0.90
CA PRO A 114 -15.60 10.73 1.23
C PRO A 114 -16.10 11.61 0.08
N SER A 115 -15.19 12.02 -0.80
CA SER A 115 -15.49 12.85 -1.98
C SER A 115 -16.03 12.06 -3.18
N LEU A 116 -15.90 10.73 -3.20
CA LEU A 116 -16.42 9.85 -4.23
C LEU A 116 -17.41 8.86 -3.60
N THR A 117 -18.70 9.15 -3.74
CA THR A 117 -19.83 8.35 -3.21
C THR A 117 -19.95 6.93 -3.82
N VAL A 118 -18.91 6.39 -4.47
CA VAL A 118 -19.03 5.31 -5.47
C VAL A 118 -18.07 4.13 -5.25
N ALA A 119 -17.34 4.07 -4.14
CA ALA A 119 -16.45 2.93 -3.90
C ALA A 119 -16.78 2.27 -2.57
N TYR A 120 -17.46 1.12 -2.60
CA TYR A 120 -17.84 0.36 -1.41
C TYR A 120 -17.25 -1.05 -1.47
N VAL A 121 -16.58 -1.45 -0.41
CA VAL A 121 -16.49 -2.87 -0.05
C VAL A 121 -17.67 -3.12 0.87
N ASN A 122 -18.76 -3.72 0.36
CA ASN A 122 -19.90 -4.08 1.20
C ASN A 122 -19.49 -5.03 2.33
N ALA A 123 -20.22 -4.94 3.44
CA ALA A 123 -20.23 -5.88 4.55
C ALA A 123 -20.11 -7.34 4.09
N ILE A 124 -19.26 -8.12 4.77
CA ILE A 124 -18.83 -9.47 4.37
C ILE A 124 -19.04 -10.47 5.53
N PRO A 125 -19.80 -11.57 5.34
CA PRO A 125 -19.93 -12.64 6.33
C PRO A 125 -18.58 -13.06 6.93
N GLU A 126 -18.55 -13.37 8.23
CA GLU A 126 -17.31 -13.58 9.01
C GLU A 126 -16.29 -14.57 8.40
N GLU A 127 -16.73 -15.49 7.55
CA GLU A 127 -15.86 -16.46 6.89
C GLU A 127 -15.00 -15.87 5.74
N GLN A 128 -15.22 -14.61 5.38
CA GLN A 128 -14.57 -13.92 4.26
C GLN A 128 -13.95 -12.56 4.65
N PHE A 129 -13.54 -12.36 5.91
CA PHE A 129 -12.85 -11.14 6.38
C PHE A 129 -11.58 -10.74 5.59
N LYS A 130 -11.08 -11.61 4.70
CA LYS A 130 -9.84 -11.42 3.94
C LYS A 130 -10.07 -10.58 2.68
N LEU A 131 -9.47 -9.40 2.67
CA LEU A 131 -9.29 -8.56 1.49
C LEU A 131 -7.86 -8.68 1.00
N ASP A 132 -7.71 -9.11 -0.24
CA ASP A 132 -6.47 -8.93 -1.00
C ASP A 132 -6.38 -7.45 -1.39
N TYR A 133 -5.22 -6.80 -1.20
CA TYR A 133 -5.02 -5.45 -1.72
C TYR A 133 -3.80 -5.34 -2.64
N CYS A 134 -3.93 -4.49 -3.67
CA CYS A 134 -2.86 -4.10 -4.60
C CYS A 134 -2.73 -2.58 -4.60
N TYR A 135 -1.50 -2.06 -4.51
CA TYR A 135 -1.19 -0.65 -4.75
C TYR A 135 -0.31 -0.52 -6.00
N PHE A 136 -0.60 0.48 -6.83
CA PHE A 136 0.29 0.88 -7.92
C PHE A 136 0.36 2.39 -8.04
N LYS A 137 1.58 2.85 -8.33
CA LYS A 137 1.89 4.25 -8.54
C LYS A 137 1.86 4.56 -10.04
N ASN A 138 0.88 5.35 -10.48
CA ASN A 138 0.90 5.93 -11.82
C ASN A 138 1.61 7.30 -11.80
N TRP A 139 1.93 7.87 -12.96
CA TRP A 139 2.59 9.18 -13.05
C TRP A 139 1.74 10.32 -12.49
N THR A 140 0.41 10.19 -12.53
CA THR A 140 -0.53 11.25 -12.13
C THR A 140 -1.26 10.96 -10.83
N LEU A 141 -1.61 9.70 -10.56
CA LEU A 141 -2.39 9.28 -9.40
C LEU A 141 -1.90 7.93 -8.89
N ASP A 142 -2.01 7.73 -7.59
CA ASP A 142 -1.83 6.44 -6.97
C ASP A 142 -3.16 5.68 -7.01
N VAL A 143 -3.11 4.35 -7.00
CA VAL A 143 -4.32 3.52 -6.94
C VAL A 143 -4.11 2.41 -5.94
N ILE A 144 -5.08 2.22 -5.05
CA ILE A 144 -5.22 1.00 -4.26
C ILE A 144 -6.48 0.27 -4.72
N ASN A 145 -6.41 -1.05 -4.72
CA ASN A 145 -7.58 -1.87 -4.96
C ASN A 145 -7.71 -2.85 -3.81
N PHE A 146 -8.93 -3.05 -3.37
CA PHE A 146 -9.32 -4.10 -2.44
C PHE A 146 -10.17 -5.11 -3.19
N THR A 147 -9.77 -6.37 -3.13
CA THR A 147 -10.41 -7.50 -3.82
C THR A 147 -10.69 -8.61 -2.83
N ARG A 148 -11.81 -9.31 -3.00
CA ARG A 148 -12.09 -10.50 -2.19
C ARG A 148 -11.30 -11.70 -2.72
N LYS A 149 -10.76 -12.50 -1.80
CA LYS A 149 -10.10 -13.76 -2.13
C LYS A 149 -11.10 -14.72 -2.80
N GLY A 150 -10.70 -15.40 -3.88
CA GLY A 150 -11.59 -16.29 -4.65
C GLY A 150 -12.43 -15.60 -5.73
N THR A 151 -12.32 -14.28 -5.85
CA THR A 151 -12.89 -13.53 -6.98
C THR A 151 -11.96 -13.67 -8.19
N PRO A 152 -12.45 -14.05 -9.37
CA PRO A 152 -11.57 -14.31 -10.52
C PRO A 152 -10.79 -13.04 -10.90
N TYR A 153 -9.47 -13.19 -10.99
CA TYR A 153 -8.52 -12.17 -11.41
C TYR A 153 -8.43 -12.13 -12.93
N ASP A 154 -8.53 -10.95 -13.54
CA ASP A 154 -7.92 -10.74 -14.85
C ASP A 154 -6.49 -10.22 -14.66
N ASN A 155 -5.52 -10.95 -15.19
CA ASN A 155 -4.12 -10.86 -14.80
C ASN A 155 -3.34 -9.74 -15.51
N SER A 156 -3.99 -8.65 -15.90
CA SER A 156 -3.33 -7.51 -16.56
C SER A 156 -2.85 -6.46 -15.54
N PHE A 157 -1.70 -6.72 -14.90
CA PHE A 157 -0.91 -5.72 -14.15
C PHE A 157 -1.62 -5.02 -12.95
N CYS A 158 -2.55 -5.73 -12.28
CA CYS A 158 -3.67 -5.25 -11.44
C CYS A 158 -4.93 -4.91 -12.28
N GLY A 159 -5.32 -5.89 -13.11
CA GLY A 159 -6.35 -5.82 -14.13
C GLY A 159 -7.74 -6.11 -13.59
N PHE A 160 -8.64 -5.16 -13.80
CA PHE A 160 -10.08 -5.36 -13.57
C PHE A 160 -10.77 -5.48 -14.91
N GLY A 161 -10.54 -6.61 -15.58
CA GLY A 161 -11.43 -7.12 -16.62
C GLY A 161 -12.46 -8.03 -15.95
N GLY A 162 -13.58 -7.49 -15.48
CA GLY A 162 -14.67 -8.33 -15.00
C GLY A 162 -15.62 -7.67 -14.01
N ASN A 163 -16.88 -8.12 -14.04
CA ASN A 163 -18.01 -7.71 -13.20
C ASN A 163 -17.90 -8.17 -11.74
N SER A 164 -16.73 -8.06 -11.12
CA SER A 164 -16.47 -8.50 -9.75
C SER A 164 -16.41 -7.34 -8.76
N PRO A 165 -16.79 -7.53 -7.47
CA PRO A 165 -16.93 -6.48 -6.46
C PRO A 165 -15.58 -6.02 -5.89
N ALA A 166 -14.63 -5.73 -6.77
CA ALA A 166 -13.36 -5.11 -6.41
C ALA A 166 -13.59 -3.61 -6.15
N CYS A 167 -13.23 -3.15 -4.96
CA CYS A 167 -13.25 -1.72 -4.65
C CYS A 167 -11.93 -1.11 -5.11
N ARG A 168 -11.96 -0.42 -6.25
CA ARG A 168 -10.85 0.38 -6.76
C ARG A 168 -10.93 1.79 -6.20
N LEU A 169 -9.95 2.19 -5.41
CA LEU A 169 -9.76 3.58 -5.01
C LEU A 169 -8.60 4.18 -5.80
N VAL A 170 -8.92 5.10 -6.69
CA VAL A 170 -7.94 5.99 -7.32
C VAL A 170 -7.79 7.19 -6.40
N PHE A 171 -6.56 7.62 -6.09
CA PHE A 171 -6.34 8.74 -5.18
C PHE A 171 -4.99 9.42 -5.41
N ASP A 172 -4.84 10.65 -4.92
CA ASP A 172 -3.53 11.27 -4.73
C ASP A 172 -3.10 11.21 -3.25
N SER A 173 -1.88 11.67 -2.96
CA SER A 173 -1.32 11.64 -1.60
C SER A 173 -2.12 12.43 -0.55
N GLY A 174 -2.97 13.36 -0.96
CA GLY A 174 -3.82 14.20 -0.12
C GLY A 174 -5.26 13.71 0.02
N TRP A 175 -5.67 12.67 -0.70
CA TRP A 175 -7.03 12.14 -0.56
C TRP A 175 -7.21 11.46 0.79
N SER A 176 -8.41 11.64 1.33
CA SER A 176 -8.88 11.01 2.55
C SER A 176 -9.72 9.77 2.19
N ILE A 177 -9.47 8.66 2.87
CA ILE A 177 -10.21 7.41 2.71
C ILE A 177 -10.80 7.05 4.08
N LYS A 178 -12.11 6.83 4.12
CA LYS A 178 -12.84 6.46 5.33
C LYS A 178 -12.93 4.94 5.45
N PHE A 179 -12.67 4.44 6.65
CA PHE A 179 -12.84 3.06 7.05
C PHE A 179 -13.98 3.00 8.06
N ASP A 180 -15.15 2.51 7.65
CA ASP A 180 -16.28 2.22 8.54
C ASP A 180 -16.18 0.81 9.16
N THR A 181 -15.08 0.10 8.91
CA THR A 181 -14.76 -1.21 9.50
C THR A 181 -13.36 -1.21 10.11
N TYR A 182 -13.13 -2.09 11.08
CA TYR A 182 -11.79 -2.32 11.63
C TYR A 182 -10.99 -3.18 10.66
N CYS A 183 -9.78 -2.75 10.31
CA CYS A 183 -8.90 -3.52 9.45
C CYS A 183 -7.46 -3.61 9.98
N ASP A 184 -6.86 -4.80 9.84
CA ASP A 184 -5.48 -5.06 10.21
C ASP A 184 -4.78 -6.08 9.29
N THR A 185 -3.45 -6.08 9.29
CA THR A 185 -2.65 -7.08 8.56
C THR A 185 -2.59 -8.42 9.28
N THR A 186 -3.09 -8.51 10.52
CA THR A 186 -3.23 -9.73 11.31
C THR A 186 -4.68 -10.22 11.34
N PRO A 187 -4.92 -11.55 11.36
CA PRO A 187 -6.27 -12.12 11.37
C PRO A 187 -7.03 -11.87 12.69
N PRO A 188 -8.34 -11.56 12.66
CA PRO A 188 -9.17 -11.51 13.87
C PRO A 188 -9.30 -12.89 14.53
N PRO A 189 -9.73 -12.99 15.79
CA PRO A 189 -10.03 -14.28 16.42
C PRO A 189 -11.11 -15.04 15.65
N THR A 190 -11.00 -16.36 15.63
CA THR A 190 -11.96 -17.22 14.93
C THR A 190 -13.12 -17.55 15.85
N LYS A 191 -14.36 -17.25 15.44
CA LYS A 191 -15.55 -17.61 16.22
C LYS A 191 -15.69 -19.14 16.31
N PRO A 192 -15.94 -19.71 17.51
CA PRO A 192 -16.11 -21.15 17.68
C PRO A 192 -17.25 -21.71 16.82
N SER A 193 -17.08 -22.91 16.27
CA SER A 193 -18.03 -23.51 15.32
C SER A 193 -19.44 -23.71 15.87
N HIS A 194 -19.58 -23.95 17.17
CA HIS A 194 -20.88 -24.10 17.85
C HIS A 194 -21.58 -22.75 18.14
N MET A 195 -20.94 -21.63 17.78
CA MET A 195 -21.45 -20.25 17.93
C MET A 195 -21.61 -19.53 16.58
N ARG A 196 -21.33 -20.22 15.47
CA ARG A 196 -21.52 -19.70 14.11
C ARG A 196 -22.95 -19.88 13.66
#